data_AF-A0A6T9Y432-F1
#
_entry.id   AF-A0A6T9Y432-F1
#
_cell.length_a   1.000
_cell.length_b   1.000
_cell.length_c   1.000
_cell.angle_alpha   90.00
_cell.angle_beta   90.00
_cell.angle_gamma   90.00
#
_symmetry.space_group_name_H-M   'P 1'
#
loop_
_entity.id
_entity.type
_entity.pdbx_description
1 polymer ?
#
loop_
_entity_poly.entity_id
_entity_poly.type
_entity_poly.pdbx_seq_one_letter_code
_entity_poly.pdbx_strand_id
1 'polypeptide(L)'
;MSTTPFHIEPFRNCILVTLRGKWDMSTNIQYLAKLSDCLKTRKGRPFHLFVDMRGWQVPNSDTFNQIKAPIKLDRRSQLSETWLEDDETDVEHIAQKFFKSPQINLGFELERTQNISEFIAHCEEKADKIVIDYVRTWIGT
;
A
#
# COMPACT_ATOMS: atom_id res chain seq x y z
N MET A 1 19.33 -6.44 12.44
CA MET A 1 19.27 -4.99 12.21
C MET A 1 17.81 -4.57 12.37
N SER A 2 17.53 -3.48 13.09
CA SER A 2 16.15 -2.99 13.23
C SER A 2 15.72 -2.40 11.88
N THR A 3 15.04 -3.20 11.06
CA THR A 3 14.39 -2.73 9.84
C THR A 3 13.13 -1.99 10.24
N THR A 4 13.01 -0.71 9.86
CA THR A 4 11.77 0.05 10.07
C THR A 4 10.60 -0.73 9.47
N PRO A 5 9.52 -1.00 10.24
CA PRO A 5 8.44 -1.90 9.79
C PRO A 5 7.68 -1.35 8.58
N PHE A 6 7.70 -0.03 8.39
CA PHE A 6 7.15 0.61 7.21
C PHE A 6 7.87 1.90 6.83
N HIS A 7 7.81 2.25 5.55
CA HIS A 7 8.19 3.55 5.01
C HIS A 7 7.08 4.06 4.09
N ILE A 8 6.80 5.37 4.15
CA ILE A 8 5.81 6.03 3.28
C ILE A 8 6.47 7.27 2.68
N GLU A 9 6.52 7.32 1.36
CA GLU A 9 7.20 8.36 0.61
C GLU A 9 6.27 8.94 -0.47
N PRO A 10 5.77 10.17 -0.30
CA PRO A 10 5.09 10.87 -1.38
C PRO A 10 6.13 11.35 -2.41
N PHE A 11 5.96 10.94 -3.67
CA PHE A 11 6.81 11.35 -4.78
C PHE A 11 5.97 11.71 -6.00
N ARG A 12 5.92 13.00 -6.36
CA ARG A 12 5.12 13.53 -7.48
C ARG A 12 3.63 13.17 -7.37
N ASN A 13 3.07 12.43 -8.33
CA ASN A 13 1.71 11.92 -8.33
C ASN A 13 1.58 10.53 -7.69
N CYS A 14 2.64 10.03 -7.06
CA CYS A 14 2.67 8.72 -6.43
C CYS A 14 2.91 8.82 -4.92
N ILE A 15 2.49 7.78 -4.22
CA ILE A 15 2.92 7.48 -2.86
C ILE A 15 3.53 6.08 -2.91
N LEU A 16 4.78 5.95 -2.48
CA LEU A 16 5.52 4.70 -2.41
C LEU A 16 5.48 4.22 -0.97
N VAL A 17 5.12 2.96 -0.77
CA VAL A 17 4.95 2.36 0.54
C VAL A 17 5.74 1.07 0.62
N THR A 18 6.65 0.97 1.58
CA THR A 18 7.39 -0.26 1.87
C THR A 18 6.88 -0.83 3.18
N LEU A 19 6.47 -2.09 3.19
CA LEU A 19 6.03 -2.83 4.39
C LEU A 19 6.97 -4.01 4.61
N ARG A 20 7.43 -4.21 5.85
CA ARG A 20 8.36 -5.30 6.21
C ARG A 20 8.03 -5.89 7.57
N GLY A 21 8.30 -7.19 7.69
CA GLY A 21 8.28 -7.93 8.94
C GLY A 21 6.88 -8.22 9.46
N LYS A 22 6.85 -8.85 10.64
CA LYS A 22 5.62 -9.22 11.31
C LYS A 22 5.10 -8.08 12.16
N TRP A 23 3.89 -7.62 11.86
CA TRP A 23 3.29 -6.50 12.57
C TRP A 23 2.42 -6.97 13.73
N ASP A 24 2.39 -6.15 14.78
CA ASP A 24 1.35 -6.17 15.79
C ASP A 24 0.31 -5.06 15.51
N MET A 25 -0.74 -5.00 16.33
CA MET A 25 -1.78 -3.98 16.18
C MET A 25 -1.23 -2.56 16.37
N SER A 26 -0.22 -2.37 17.22
CA SER A 26 0.42 -1.07 17.45
C SER A 26 1.07 -0.55 16.18
N THR A 27 1.87 -1.38 15.52
CA THR A 27 2.56 -1.08 14.25
C THR A 27 1.55 -0.78 13.15
N ASN A 28 0.48 -1.57 13.07
CA ASN A 28 -0.59 -1.35 12.09
C ASN A 28 -1.30 0.00 12.31
N ILE A 29 -1.61 0.37 13.56
CA ILE A 29 -2.22 1.67 13.88
C ILE A 29 -1.28 2.82 13.52
N GLN A 30 0.02 2.70 13.82
CA GLN A 30 1.02 3.71 13.48
C GLN A 30 1.14 3.90 11.96
N TYR A 31 1.14 2.81 11.20
CA TYR A 31 1.15 2.85 9.74
C TYR A 31 -0.08 3.56 9.20
N LEU A 32 -1.29 3.16 9.63
CA LEU A 32 -2.54 3.76 9.17
C LEU A 32 -2.63 5.25 9.52
N ALA A 33 -2.13 5.65 10.69
CA ALA A 33 -2.05 7.05 11.09
C ALA A 33 -1.12 7.85 10.15
N LYS A 34 0.11 7.37 9.91
CA LYS A 34 1.04 8.04 8.99
C LYS A 34 0.53 8.08 7.56
N LEU A 35 -0.11 7.02 7.08
CA LEU A 35 -0.73 7.00 5.76
C LEU A 35 -1.86 8.03 5.69
N SER A 36 -2.74 8.09 6.70
CA SER A 36 -3.80 9.11 6.78
C SER A 36 -3.23 10.53 6.69
N ASP A 37 -2.16 10.82 7.42
CA ASP A 37 -1.52 12.13 7.39
C ASP A 37 -0.87 12.43 6.03
N CYS A 38 -0.20 11.45 5.41
CA CYS A 38 0.32 11.57 4.05
C CYS A 38 -0.79 11.86 3.04
N LEU A 39 -1.92 11.15 3.10
CA LEU A 39 -3.07 11.37 2.23
C LEU A 39 -3.63 12.78 2.37
N LYS A 40 -3.72 13.35 3.58
CA LYS A 40 -4.16 14.74 3.79
C LYS A 40 -3.27 15.75 3.07
N THR A 41 -1.96 15.49 2.95
CA THR A 41 -1.04 16.40 2.24
C THR A 41 -1.34 16.50 0.74
N ARG A 42 -2.02 15.50 0.16
CA ARG A 42 -2.43 15.53 -1.26
C ARG A 42 -3.48 16.60 -1.56
N LYS A 43 -4.25 17.04 -0.56
CA LYS A 43 -5.32 18.04 -0.71
C LYS A 43 -6.26 17.72 -1.88
N GLY A 44 -6.63 16.45 -2.04
CA GLY A 44 -7.51 15.96 -3.10
C GLY A 44 -6.86 15.81 -4.49
N ARG A 45 -5.56 16.08 -4.65
CA ARG A 45 -4.86 15.85 -5.92
C ARG A 45 -4.79 14.35 -6.22
N PRO A 46 -5.17 13.94 -7.44
CA PRO A 46 -5.13 12.54 -7.85
C PRO A 46 -3.77 11.89 -7.63
N PHE A 47 -3.75 10.61 -7.23
CA PHE A 47 -2.50 9.89 -7.00
C PHE A 47 -2.61 8.38 -7.23
N HIS A 48 -1.46 7.75 -7.45
CA HIS A 48 -1.29 6.30 -7.47
C HIS A 48 -0.54 5.84 -6.22
N LEU A 49 -0.87 4.66 -5.71
CA LEU A 49 -0.21 4.06 -4.55
C LEU A 49 0.57 2.83 -5.01
N PHE A 50 1.88 2.83 -4.80
CA PHE A 50 2.75 1.70 -5.12
C PHE A 50 3.23 1.09 -3.80
N VAL A 51 2.98 -0.20 -3.62
CA VAL A 51 3.23 -0.88 -2.34
C VAL A 51 4.15 -2.06 -2.56
N ASP A 52 5.33 -2.03 -1.96
CA ASP A 52 6.19 -3.19 -1.81
C ASP A 52 5.96 -3.77 -0.41
N MET A 53 5.31 -4.92 -0.37
CA MET A 53 4.93 -5.60 0.87
C MET A 53 5.58 -6.97 1.03
N ARG A 54 6.62 -7.27 0.25
CA ARG A 54 7.40 -8.50 0.42
C ARG A 54 7.92 -8.63 1.85
N GLY A 55 7.79 -9.82 2.43
CA GLY A 55 8.17 -10.14 3.81
C GLY A 55 7.30 -9.48 4.88
N TRP A 56 6.17 -8.86 4.50
CA TRP A 56 5.21 -8.31 5.46
C TRP A 56 4.22 -9.38 5.90
N GLN A 57 3.99 -9.46 7.21
CA GLN A 57 2.95 -10.31 7.78
C GLN A 57 2.00 -9.44 8.61
N VAL A 58 0.73 -9.48 8.25
CA VAL A 58 -0.36 -8.82 8.97
C VAL A 58 -0.50 -9.39 10.40
N PRO A 59 -1.02 -8.62 11.36
CA PRO A 59 -1.44 -9.19 12.64
C PRO A 59 -2.56 -10.23 12.44
N ASN A 60 -2.54 -11.33 13.22
CA ASN A 60 -3.55 -12.39 13.16
C ASN A 60 -5.00 -11.83 13.18
N SER A 61 -5.79 -12.29 12.21
CA SER A 61 -7.10 -11.76 11.81
C SER A 61 -8.19 -11.80 12.89
N ASP A 62 -8.09 -12.71 13.86
CA ASP A 62 -9.05 -12.83 14.97
C ASP A 62 -9.10 -11.58 15.86
N THR A 63 -7.97 -10.87 16.00
CA THR A 63 -7.90 -9.59 16.72
C THR A 63 -8.26 -8.41 15.82
N PHE A 64 -8.00 -8.52 14.51
CA PHE A 64 -8.29 -7.48 13.52
C PHE A 64 -9.80 -7.24 13.37
N ASN A 65 -10.62 -8.29 13.44
CA ASN A 65 -12.08 -8.18 13.37
C ASN A 65 -12.71 -7.56 14.63
N GLN A 66 -12.04 -7.67 15.78
CA GLN A 66 -12.51 -7.08 17.05
C GLN A 66 -12.13 -5.60 17.18
N ILE A 67 -11.00 -5.19 16.59
CA ILE A 67 -10.56 -3.80 16.58
C ILE A 67 -11.12 -3.14 15.32
N LYS A 68 -12.32 -2.57 15.43
CA LYS A 68 -12.78 -1.49 14.55
C LYS A 68 -11.83 -0.31 14.72
N ALA A 69 -10.65 -0.34 14.12
CA ALA A 69 -9.77 0.82 14.10
C ALA A 69 -10.55 1.95 13.41
N PRO A 70 -10.85 3.07 14.09
CA PRO A 70 -11.68 4.14 13.54
C PRO A 70 -10.97 4.96 12.45
N ILE A 71 -9.74 4.57 12.07
CA ILE A 71 -8.94 5.26 11.06
C ILE A 71 -9.51 4.95 9.68
N LYS A 72 -10.44 5.80 9.24
CA LYS A 72 -10.90 5.85 7.86
C LYS A 72 -9.88 6.63 7.04
N LEU A 73 -9.28 5.97 6.05
CA LEU A 73 -8.40 6.63 5.08
C LEU A 73 -9.25 7.39 4.06
N ASP A 74 -8.94 8.67 3.80
CA ASP A 74 -9.56 9.42 2.71
C ASP A 74 -8.86 9.08 1.39
N ARG A 75 -9.44 8.12 0.67
CA ARG A 75 -8.89 7.60 -0.60
C ARG A 75 -9.64 8.11 -1.84
N ARG A 76 -10.49 9.15 -1.70
CA ARG A 76 -11.35 9.64 -2.79
C ARG A 76 -10.60 10.19 -4.02
N SER A 77 -9.33 10.55 -3.85
CA SER A 77 -8.45 11.01 -4.94
C SER A 77 -7.45 9.94 -5.39
N GLN A 78 -7.59 8.71 -4.90
CA GLN A 78 -6.77 7.61 -5.37
C GLN A 78 -7.27 7.11 -6.71
N LEU A 79 -6.36 6.95 -7.67
CA LEU A 79 -6.65 6.46 -9.01
C LEU A 79 -6.37 4.96 -9.15
N SER A 80 -5.28 4.49 -8.53
CA SER A 80 -4.96 3.06 -8.49
C SER A 80 -4.06 2.70 -7.31
N GLU A 81 -3.90 1.40 -7.13
CA GLU A 81 -3.02 0.76 -6.18
C GLU A 81 -2.36 -0.47 -6.83
N THR A 82 -1.04 -0.58 -6.74
CA THR A 82 -0.29 -1.72 -7.28
C THR A 82 0.56 -2.33 -6.17
N TRP A 83 0.39 -3.64 -5.94
CA TRP A 83 1.05 -4.39 -4.87
C TRP A 83 2.11 -5.34 -5.43
N LEU A 84 3.32 -5.25 -4.86
CA LEU A 84 4.38 -6.25 -5.00
C LEU A 84 4.40 -7.11 -3.74
N GLU A 85 4.04 -8.38 -3.90
CA GLU A 85 3.90 -9.38 -2.85
C GLU A 85 4.97 -10.46 -2.98
N ASP A 86 5.10 -11.31 -1.96
CA ASP A 86 5.82 -12.59 -2.04
C ASP A 86 4.97 -13.73 -1.45
N ASP A 87 5.51 -14.95 -1.45
CA ASP A 87 4.81 -16.13 -0.96
C ASP A 87 4.57 -16.10 0.56
N GLU A 88 5.30 -15.26 1.31
CA GLU A 88 5.14 -15.13 2.77
C GLU A 88 4.09 -14.08 3.15
N THR A 89 3.58 -13.33 2.17
CA THR A 89 2.66 -12.22 2.34
C THR A 89 1.21 -12.71 2.36
N ASP A 90 0.66 -13.02 3.54
CA ASP A 90 -0.78 -13.33 3.70
C ASP A 90 -1.61 -12.03 3.66
N VAL A 91 -1.99 -11.60 2.46
CA VAL A 91 -2.80 -10.38 2.25
C VAL A 91 -4.13 -10.65 1.56
N GLU A 92 -4.46 -11.92 1.32
CA GLU A 92 -5.67 -12.31 0.60
C GLU A 92 -6.94 -11.85 1.35
N HIS A 93 -6.97 -11.99 2.68
CA HIS A 93 -8.06 -11.50 3.51
C HIS A 93 -8.16 -9.96 3.56
N ILE A 94 -7.08 -9.24 3.20
CA ILE A 94 -7.07 -7.78 3.04
C ILE A 94 -7.59 -7.43 1.64
N ALA A 95 -7.04 -8.05 0.59
CA ALA A 95 -7.43 -7.88 -0.80
C ALA A 95 -8.94 -8.11 -1.01
N GLN A 96 -9.51 -9.14 -0.38
CA GLN A 96 -10.94 -9.43 -0.47
C GLN A 96 -11.85 -8.29 0.01
N LYS A 97 -11.38 -7.39 0.87
CA LYS A 97 -12.14 -6.19 1.30
C LYS A 97 -12.29 -5.17 0.17
N PHE A 98 -11.37 -5.16 -0.79
CA PHE A 98 -11.42 -4.31 -1.98
C PHE A 98 -12.39 -4.85 -3.02
N PHE A 99 -12.49 -6.18 -3.15
CA PHE A 99 -13.28 -6.83 -4.20
C PHE A 99 -14.71 -7.23 -3.78
N LYS A 100 -14.94 -7.56 -2.50
CA LYS A 100 -16.22 -8.16 -2.03
C LYS A 100 -17.17 -7.21 -1.33
N SER A 101 -16.79 -5.95 -1.08
CA SER A 101 -17.68 -4.99 -0.42
C SER A 101 -18.44 -4.14 -1.45
N PRO A 102 -19.70 -4.45 -1.77
CA PRO A 102 -20.54 -3.58 -2.62
C PRO A 102 -20.76 -2.17 -2.03
N GLN A 103 -20.47 -1.99 -0.74
CA GLN A 103 -20.51 -0.69 -0.04
C GLN A 103 -19.20 0.11 -0.13
N ILE A 104 -18.12 -0.51 -0.60
CA ILE A 104 -16.80 0.12 -0.73
C ILE A 104 -16.39 0.01 -2.20
N ASN A 105 -17.13 0.68 -3.07
CA ASN A 105 -16.66 0.93 -4.42
C ASN A 105 -15.56 1.99 -4.32
N LEU A 106 -14.32 1.57 -4.08
CA LEU A 106 -13.20 2.47 -3.81
C LEU A 106 -12.85 3.38 -4.98
N GLY A 107 -13.44 3.12 -6.16
CA GLY A 107 -13.31 3.98 -7.34
C GLY A 107 -11.92 3.97 -7.96
N PHE A 108 -11.05 3.04 -7.54
CA PHE A 108 -9.69 2.90 -8.03
C PHE A 108 -9.38 1.45 -8.41
N GLU A 109 -8.41 1.28 -9.30
CA GLU A 109 -7.92 -0.01 -9.79
C GLU A 109 -6.90 -0.62 -8.83
N LEU A 110 -7.07 -1.89 -8.44
CA LEU A 110 -6.11 -2.64 -7.65
C LEU A 110 -5.46 -3.74 -8.49
N GLU A 111 -4.14 -3.72 -8.59
CA GLU A 111 -3.32 -4.75 -9.22
C GLU A 111 -2.39 -5.40 -8.21
N ARG A 112 -2.12 -6.68 -8.41
CA ARG A 112 -1.29 -7.50 -7.51
C ARG A 112 -0.37 -8.37 -8.36
N THR A 113 0.90 -8.42 -7.99
CA THR A 113 1.87 -9.32 -8.63
C THR A 113 2.95 -9.70 -7.63
N GLN A 114 3.55 -10.88 -7.85
CA GLN A 114 4.76 -11.32 -7.16
C GLN A 114 6.02 -11.08 -8.02
N ASN A 115 5.86 -10.60 -9.25
CA ASN A 115 6.93 -10.41 -10.21
C ASN A 115 7.35 -8.93 -10.29
N ILE A 116 8.63 -8.66 -10.01
CA ILE A 116 9.19 -7.30 -10.05
C ILE A 116 9.05 -6.65 -11.43
N SER A 117 9.23 -7.41 -12.51
CA SER A 117 9.16 -6.88 -13.88
C SER A 117 7.73 -6.48 -14.23
N GLU A 118 6.74 -7.31 -13.86
CA GLU A 118 5.33 -6.98 -14.03
C GLU A 118 4.93 -5.78 -13.17
N PHE A 119 5.42 -5.70 -11.93
CA PHE A 119 5.18 -4.56 -11.05
C PHE A 119 5.68 -3.25 -11.67
N ILE A 120 6.91 -3.26 -12.22
CA ILE A 120 7.48 -2.08 -12.89
C ILE A 120 6.64 -1.71 -14.13
N ALA A 121 6.22 -2.69 -14.93
CA ALA A 121 5.38 -2.44 -16.11
C ALA A 121 4.03 -1.80 -15.72
N HIS A 122 3.39 -2.30 -14.67
CA HIS A 122 2.18 -1.69 -14.11
C HIS A 122 2.40 -0.25 -13.62
N CYS A 123 3.54 0.03 -12.97
CA CYS A 123 3.88 1.39 -12.57
C CYS A 123 4.07 2.30 -13.79
N GLU A 124 4.71 1.81 -14.87
CA GLU A 124 4.97 2.57 -16.11
C GLU A 124 3.70 3.06 -16.80
N GLU A 125 2.59 2.32 -16.69
CA GLU A 125 1.29 2.74 -17.22
C GLU A 125 0.68 3.93 -16.45
N LYS A 126 1.17 4.22 -15.24
CA LYS A 126 0.55 5.12 -14.27
C LYS A 126 1.38 6.36 -13.93
N ALA A 127 2.69 6.30 -14.11
CA ALA A 127 3.59 7.34 -13.64
C ALA A 127 4.59 7.78 -14.70
N ASP A 128 5.08 9.01 -14.57
CA ASP A 128 6.07 9.55 -15.49
C ASP A 128 7.44 8.85 -15.34
N LYS A 129 8.28 8.98 -16.38
CA LYS A 129 9.61 8.34 -16.42
C LYS A 129 10.47 8.64 -15.18
N ILE A 130 10.37 9.83 -14.59
CA ILE A 130 11.17 10.21 -13.43
C ILE A 130 10.73 9.42 -12.20
N VAL A 131 9.42 9.19 -12.04
CA VAL A 131 8.90 8.27 -11.02
C VAL A 131 9.40 6.85 -11.26
N ILE A 132 9.33 6.36 -12.49
CA ILE A 132 9.72 4.97 -12.79
C ILE A 132 11.21 4.73 -12.55
N ASP A 133 12.06 5.67 -12.96
CA ASP A 133 13.50 5.58 -12.72
C ASP A 133 13.80 5.51 -11.21
N TYR A 134 13.02 6.23 -10.39
CA TYR A 134 13.10 6.13 -8.92
C TYR A 134 12.56 4.80 -8.38
N VAL A 135 11.39 4.34 -8.87
CA VAL A 135 10.77 3.07 -8.47
C VAL A 135 11.73 1.89 -8.68
N ARG A 136 12.47 1.88 -9.80
CA ARG A 136 13.50 0.86 -10.06
C ARG A 136 14.58 0.81 -8.99
N THR A 137 15.01 1.97 -8.49
CA THR A 137 15.99 2.02 -7.38
C THR A 137 15.37 1.63 -6.04
N TRP A 138 14.11 2.00 -5.82
CA TRP A 138 13.39 1.77 -4.57
C TRP A 138 13.04 0.29 -4.33
N ILE A 139 12.66 -0.49 -5.36
CA ILE A 139 12.35 -1.92 -5.18
C ILE A 139 13.61 -2.75 -4.87
N GLY A 140 14.79 -2.25 -5.23
CA GLY A 140 16.07 -2.91 -5.01
C GLY A 140 16.63 -2.75 -3.59
N THR A 141 16.01 -1.93 -2.75
CA THR A 141 16.41 -1.68 -1.35
C THR A 141 15.64 -2.53 -0.34
#